data_AF-A0A7S2FM71-F1
#
_entry.id   AF-A0A7S2FM71-F1
#
_cell.length_a   1.000
_cell.length_b   1.000
_cell.length_c   1.000
_cell.angle_alpha   90.00
_cell.angle_beta   90.00
_cell.angle_gamma   90.00
#
_symmetry.space_group_name_H-M   'P 1'
#
loop_
_entity.id
_entity.type
_entity.pdbx_description
1 polymer ?
#
loop_
_entity_poly.entity_id
_entity_poly.type
_entity_poly.pdbx_seq_one_letter_code
_entity_poly.pdbx_strand_id
1 'polypeptide(L)'
;AVGGAIRVFKGQHASSSPLHFADAVTIHPLEPALLRWGLWFSCCVAHPAVTFRMSAVEAVGGYRDEAQGVEDYDLWLRLACGQPESTRHGGVSNVPQLVLLHRRHANNATAQTETSQARRWAALKAVVQAMEAVLFRKVESNHARTLRDPASGECVGDYAGAMRLLEDLETEACQREGEAYVYESLHARDLVRNDATNRIGEIAVTALQRFGSDAIEVWQAWAKRNPQAQVAMLRGLLS
;
A
#
# COMPACT_ATOMS: atom_id res chain seq x y z
N ALA A 1 -15.53 5.30 -1.72
CA ALA A 1 -15.21 5.96 -0.44
C ALA A 1 -14.32 7.18 -0.72
N VAL A 2 -14.51 8.27 0.01
CA VAL A 2 -13.70 9.48 -0.10
C VAL A 2 -13.12 9.79 1.27
N GLY A 3 -11.79 9.75 1.38
CA GLY A 3 -11.03 10.17 2.55
C GLY A 3 -10.52 11.60 2.44
N GLY A 4 -9.98 12.14 3.53
CA GLY A 4 -9.31 13.44 3.54
C GLY A 4 -8.10 13.47 4.46
N ALA A 5 -7.30 14.53 4.37
CA ALA A 5 -6.12 14.69 5.19
C ALA A 5 -6.49 14.92 6.66
N ILE A 6 -5.65 14.41 7.57
CA ILE A 6 -5.82 14.58 9.02
C ILE A 6 -4.57 15.21 9.63
N ARG A 7 -4.77 16.01 10.68
CA ARG A 7 -3.67 16.55 11.51
C ARG A 7 -3.80 16.01 12.92
N VAL A 8 -2.73 15.38 13.37
CA VAL A 8 -2.69 14.76 14.70
C VAL A 8 -2.16 15.76 15.73
N PHE A 9 -2.77 15.80 16.91
CA PHE A 9 -2.26 16.57 18.05
C PHE A 9 -2.26 15.74 19.34
N LYS A 10 -1.29 16.03 20.22
CA LYS A 10 -1.20 15.41 21.56
C LYS A 10 -1.97 16.29 22.54
N GLY A 11 -3.06 15.80 23.09
CA GLY A 11 -3.79 16.55 24.13
C GLY A 11 -3.16 16.31 25.51
N GLN A 12 -2.54 17.32 26.12
CA GLN A 12 -2.25 17.32 27.56
C GLN A 12 -3.53 17.60 28.36
N HIS A 13 -3.60 17.09 29.60
CA HIS A 13 -4.68 17.42 30.53
C HIS A 13 -4.78 18.93 30.74
N ALA A 14 -6.03 19.41 30.92
CA ALA A 14 -6.41 20.81 31.01
C ALA A 14 -5.40 21.69 31.78
N SER A 15 -4.66 22.50 31.03
CA SER A 15 -4.15 23.80 31.48
C SER A 15 -4.03 24.67 30.24
N SER A 16 -4.14 25.97 30.42
CA SER A 16 -4.24 27.05 29.42
C SER A 16 -3.04 27.23 28.47
N SER A 17 -2.39 26.15 28.05
CA SER A 17 -1.30 26.17 27.07
C SER A 17 -1.83 26.03 25.63
N PRO A 18 -1.17 26.67 24.64
CA PRO A 18 -1.55 26.56 23.24
C PRO A 18 -1.58 25.09 22.79
N LEU A 19 -2.51 24.75 21.88
CA LEU A 19 -2.55 23.44 21.24
C LEU A 19 -1.21 23.18 20.54
N HIS A 20 -0.42 22.26 21.09
CA HIS A 20 0.76 21.74 20.42
C HIS A 20 0.33 20.72 19.37
N PHE A 21 0.19 21.20 18.13
CA PHE A 21 0.03 20.34 16.97
C PHE A 21 1.33 19.57 16.74
N ALA A 22 1.24 18.30 16.35
CA ALA A 22 2.40 17.67 15.72
C ALA A 22 2.60 18.35 14.36
N ASP A 23 3.85 18.67 14.00
CA ASP A 23 4.15 19.45 12.79
C ASP A 23 3.75 18.72 11.49
N ALA A 24 3.63 17.38 11.51
CA ALA A 24 3.34 16.59 10.33
C ALA A 24 1.84 16.44 10.05
N VAL A 25 1.37 17.06 8.96
CA VAL A 25 0.11 16.66 8.29
C VAL A 25 0.37 15.35 7.56
N THR A 26 -0.44 14.32 7.81
CA THR A 26 -0.39 13.11 7.00
C THR A 26 -1.15 13.37 5.71
N ILE A 27 -0.40 13.53 4.62
CA ILE A 27 -0.95 13.66 3.27
C ILE A 27 -0.94 12.25 2.65
N HIS A 28 -2.10 11.80 2.21
CA HIS A 28 -2.27 10.52 1.52
C HIS A 28 -2.25 10.71 -0.01
N PRO A 29 -1.98 9.66 -0.79
CA PRO A 29 -2.04 9.74 -2.25
C PRO A 29 -3.40 10.26 -2.71
N LEU A 30 -3.37 11.31 -3.52
CA LEU A 30 -4.57 11.95 -4.09
C LEU A 30 -5.00 11.28 -5.39
N GLU A 31 -4.02 10.79 -6.15
CA GLU A 31 -4.27 10.09 -7.40
C GLU A 31 -4.94 8.73 -7.12
N PRO A 32 -6.15 8.47 -7.64
CA PRO A 32 -6.89 7.25 -7.33
C PRO A 32 -6.12 5.96 -7.68
N ALA A 33 -5.35 5.97 -8.76
CA ALA A 33 -4.51 4.84 -9.15
C ALA A 33 -3.42 4.57 -8.10
N LEU A 34 -2.71 5.61 -7.63
CA LEU A 34 -1.71 5.47 -6.57
C LEU A 34 -2.31 5.13 -5.21
N LEU A 35 -3.55 5.56 -4.94
CA LEU A 35 -4.24 5.16 -3.73
C LEU A 35 -4.52 3.65 -3.76
N ARG A 36 -5.16 3.15 -4.82
CA ARG A 36 -5.44 1.72 -4.99
C ARG A 36 -4.16 0.90 -4.93
N TRP A 37 -3.12 1.35 -5.63
CA TRP A 37 -1.79 0.76 -5.59
C TRP A 37 -1.20 0.77 -4.17
N GLY A 38 -1.27 1.90 -3.49
CA GLY A 38 -0.76 2.10 -2.14
C GLY A 38 -1.37 1.16 -1.10
N LEU A 39 -2.64 0.79 -1.28
CA LEU A 39 -3.36 -0.12 -0.40
C LEU A 39 -2.73 -1.52 -0.34
N TRP A 40 -1.93 -1.94 -1.32
CA TRP A 40 -1.18 -3.21 -1.23
C TRP A 40 -0.10 -3.19 -0.14
N PHE A 41 0.42 -2.01 0.17
CA PHE A 41 1.58 -1.84 1.04
C PHE A 41 1.17 -1.37 2.43
N SER A 42 0.23 -0.43 2.50
CA SER A 42 -0.24 0.15 3.75
C SER A 42 -1.63 0.75 3.63
N CYS A 43 -2.31 0.94 4.76
CA CYS A 43 -3.57 1.68 4.76
C CYS A 43 -3.30 3.18 4.56
N CYS A 44 -3.56 3.68 3.36
CA CYS A 44 -3.36 5.08 2.96
C CYS A 44 -4.68 5.89 2.97
N VAL A 45 -5.63 5.48 3.80
CA VAL A 45 -6.94 6.12 3.97
C VAL A 45 -7.17 6.35 5.46
N ALA A 46 -7.30 7.61 5.85
CA ALA A 46 -7.56 7.96 7.24
C ALA A 46 -9.01 7.66 7.61
N HIS A 47 -9.27 6.52 8.24
CA HIS A 47 -10.62 6.06 8.62
C HIS A 47 -11.54 7.15 9.21
N PRO A 48 -11.14 7.96 10.21
CA PRO A 48 -12.06 8.93 10.82
C PRO A 48 -12.39 10.13 9.90
N ALA A 49 -11.76 10.20 8.73
CA ALA A 49 -11.98 11.22 7.71
C ALA A 49 -12.65 10.67 6.44
N VAL A 50 -13.24 9.47 6.50
CA VAL A 50 -13.89 8.84 5.34
C VAL A 50 -15.40 9.09 5.35
N THR A 51 -15.93 9.39 4.16
CA THR A 51 -17.35 9.23 3.83
C THR A 51 -17.50 8.20 2.70
N PHE A 52 -18.59 7.41 2.71
CA PHE A 52 -18.85 6.43 1.67
C PHE A 52 -20.35 6.29 1.38
N ARG A 53 -20.67 5.78 0.18
CA ARG A 53 -22.03 5.40 -0.18
C ARG A 53 -22.36 4.08 0.49
N MET A 54 -23.50 4.01 1.19
CA MET A 54 -23.98 2.79 1.84
C MET A 54 -24.08 1.63 0.85
N SER A 55 -24.69 1.85 -0.31
CA SER A 55 -24.84 0.82 -1.36
C SER A 55 -23.51 0.25 -1.86
N ALA A 56 -22.44 1.05 -1.88
CA ALA A 56 -21.12 0.56 -2.29
C ALA A 56 -20.49 -0.35 -1.22
N VAL A 57 -20.70 -0.04 0.07
CA VAL A 57 -20.23 -0.87 1.19
C VAL A 57 -21.04 -2.16 1.29
N GLU A 58 -22.35 -2.09 1.11
CA GLU A 58 -23.21 -3.28 1.09
C GLU A 58 -22.86 -4.21 -0.08
N ALA A 59 -22.57 -3.67 -1.26
CA ALA A 59 -22.18 -4.45 -2.43
C ALA A 59 -20.90 -5.29 -2.22
N VAL A 60 -20.00 -4.84 -1.33
CA VAL A 60 -18.78 -5.60 -0.97
C VAL A 60 -18.93 -6.43 0.30
N GLY A 61 -20.13 -6.49 0.89
CA GLY A 61 -20.47 -7.28 2.07
C GLY A 61 -20.19 -6.62 3.42
N GLY A 62 -20.04 -5.29 3.48
CA GLY A 62 -19.89 -4.56 4.74
C GLY A 62 -18.55 -4.81 5.46
N TYR A 63 -18.53 -4.60 6.78
CA TYR A 63 -17.42 -4.98 7.65
C TYR A 63 -17.50 -6.48 7.98
N ARG A 64 -16.35 -7.10 8.22
CA ARG A 64 -16.23 -8.55 8.44
C ARG A 64 -15.61 -8.83 9.80
N ASP A 65 -16.16 -9.80 10.53
CA ASP A 65 -15.66 -10.20 11.85
C ASP A 65 -14.25 -10.82 11.75
N GLU A 66 -13.92 -11.48 10.63
CA GLU A 66 -12.61 -12.09 10.42
C GLU A 66 -11.48 -11.07 10.23
N ALA A 67 -11.81 -9.78 10.06
CA ALA A 67 -10.89 -8.66 9.89
C ALA A 67 -10.68 -7.87 11.21
N GLN A 68 -10.99 -8.47 12.37
CA GLN A 68 -10.88 -7.81 13.67
C GLN A 68 -9.53 -7.07 13.87
N GLY A 69 -9.60 -5.78 14.22
CA GLY A 69 -8.47 -4.87 14.41
C GLY A 69 -7.91 -4.25 13.12
N VAL A 70 -8.40 -4.64 11.94
CA VAL A 70 -8.04 -4.10 10.62
C VAL A 70 -9.27 -3.94 9.71
N GLU A 71 -10.46 -3.85 10.30
CA GLU A 71 -11.76 -3.87 9.64
C GLU A 71 -11.84 -2.82 8.53
N ASP A 72 -11.35 -1.61 8.83
CA ASP A 72 -11.31 -0.49 7.89
C ASP A 72 -10.43 -0.81 6.68
N TYR A 73 -9.26 -1.40 6.91
CA TYR A 73 -8.29 -1.66 5.86
C TYR A 73 -8.78 -2.77 4.93
N ASP A 74 -9.38 -3.83 5.49
CA ASP A 74 -10.05 -4.88 4.72
C ASP A 74 -11.18 -4.30 3.85
N LEU A 75 -12.00 -3.40 4.40
CA LEU A 75 -13.05 -2.73 3.65
C LEU A 75 -12.50 -1.88 2.50
N TRP A 76 -11.43 -1.10 2.73
CA TRP A 76 -10.82 -0.28 1.68
C TRP A 76 -10.21 -1.11 0.57
N LEU A 77 -9.54 -2.22 0.90
CA LEU A 77 -9.02 -3.17 -0.09
C LEU A 77 -10.15 -3.70 -0.98
N ARG A 78 -11.27 -4.14 -0.38
CA ARG A 78 -12.40 -4.67 -1.16
C ARG A 78 -13.10 -3.60 -2.01
N LEU A 79 -13.26 -2.39 -1.50
CA LEU A 79 -13.82 -1.28 -2.26
C LEU A 79 -12.89 -0.83 -3.41
N ALA A 80 -11.58 -0.92 -3.22
CA ALA A 80 -10.58 -0.60 -4.24
C ALA A 80 -10.44 -1.70 -5.30
N CYS A 81 -10.65 -2.96 -4.91
CA CYS A 81 -10.44 -4.13 -5.76
C CYS A 81 -11.73 -4.66 -6.43
N GLY A 82 -12.90 -4.21 -5.98
CA GLY A 82 -14.22 -4.71 -6.38
C GLY A 82 -14.49 -4.74 -7.88
N GLN A 83 -15.29 -5.73 -8.31
CA GLN A 83 -15.55 -6.10 -9.71
C GLN A 83 -16.17 -4.96 -10.54
N PRO A 84 -15.68 -4.72 -11.78
CA PRO A 84 -16.08 -3.61 -12.67
C PRO A 84 -17.59 -3.49 -12.92
N GLU A 85 -18.32 -4.62 -12.94
CA GLU A 85 -19.76 -4.62 -13.25
C GLU A 85 -20.60 -3.87 -12.21
N SER A 86 -20.18 -3.82 -10.94
CA SER A 86 -20.88 -3.00 -9.92
C SER A 86 -20.26 -1.61 -9.72
N THR A 87 -19.09 -1.36 -10.30
CA THR A 87 -18.21 -0.21 -9.99
C THR A 87 -17.88 0.68 -11.18
N ARG A 88 -18.78 0.86 -12.15
CA ARG A 88 -18.72 2.05 -13.04
C ARG A 88 -18.58 3.38 -12.27
N HIS A 89 -18.85 3.39 -10.96
CA HIS A 89 -18.71 4.52 -10.04
C HIS A 89 -18.08 4.15 -8.68
N GLY A 90 -17.44 2.98 -8.56
CA GLY A 90 -16.92 2.46 -7.28
C GLY A 90 -15.40 2.59 -7.19
N GLY A 91 -14.91 3.24 -6.15
CA GLY A 91 -13.48 3.42 -5.92
C GLY A 91 -13.20 4.07 -4.58
N VAL A 92 -11.92 4.17 -4.25
CA VAL A 92 -11.42 4.88 -3.07
C VAL A 92 -10.55 6.04 -3.56
N SER A 93 -10.84 7.25 -3.06
CA SER A 93 -10.11 8.48 -3.41
C SER A 93 -9.84 9.30 -2.15
N ASN A 94 -8.81 10.14 -2.15
CA ASN A 94 -8.58 11.13 -1.10
C ASN A 94 -8.73 12.54 -1.65
N VAL A 95 -9.20 13.46 -0.81
CA VAL A 95 -9.23 14.90 -1.11
C VAL A 95 -8.07 15.61 -0.40
N PRO A 96 -7.51 16.69 -0.99
CA PRO A 96 -6.35 17.39 -0.42
C PRO A 96 -6.67 18.19 0.86
N GLN A 97 -7.95 18.42 1.15
CA GLN A 97 -8.36 19.24 2.28
C GLN A 97 -8.04 18.54 3.62
N LEU A 98 -7.55 19.33 4.58
CA LEU A 98 -7.51 18.93 5.98
C LEU A 98 -8.93 18.95 6.53
N VAL A 99 -9.50 17.76 6.77
CA VAL A 99 -10.91 17.62 7.18
C VAL A 99 -11.08 17.21 8.64
N LEU A 100 -10.01 16.80 9.32
CA LEU A 100 -10.08 16.34 10.71
C LEU A 100 -8.83 16.71 11.52
N LEU A 101 -9.06 17.24 12.72
CA LEU A 101 -8.05 17.34 13.78
C LEU A 101 -8.20 16.12 14.70
N HIS A 102 -7.26 15.18 14.61
CA HIS A 102 -7.34 13.92 15.33
C HIS A 102 -6.50 13.96 16.62
N ARG A 103 -7.15 13.83 17.78
CA ARG A 103 -6.46 13.78 19.07
C ARG A 103 -5.85 12.39 19.28
N ARG A 104 -4.54 12.32 19.54
CA ARG A 104 -3.91 11.10 20.07
C ARG A 104 -3.61 11.24 21.56
N HIS A 105 -4.04 10.25 22.35
CA HIS A 105 -3.68 10.08 23.75
C HIS A 105 -3.31 8.62 24.05
N ALA A 106 -2.70 8.36 25.21
CA ALA A 106 -2.17 7.05 25.60
C ALA A 106 -3.23 5.91 25.56
N ASN A 107 -4.51 6.26 25.80
CA ASN A 107 -5.62 5.31 25.72
C ASN A 107 -6.29 5.17 24.34
N ASN A 108 -5.72 5.73 23.26
CA ASN A 108 -6.27 5.49 21.93
C ASN A 108 -6.09 4.02 21.55
N ALA A 109 -7.13 3.39 21.00
CA ALA A 109 -7.07 2.00 20.50
C ALA A 109 -5.90 1.78 19.54
N THR A 110 -5.56 2.76 18.70
CA THR A 110 -4.38 2.71 17.82
C THR A 110 -3.05 2.73 18.61
N ALA A 111 -2.93 3.54 19.67
CA ALA A 111 -1.72 3.63 20.49
C ALA A 111 -1.45 2.38 21.34
N GLN A 112 -2.51 1.67 21.75
CA GLN A 112 -2.38 0.42 22.52
C GLN A 112 -2.14 -0.82 21.64
N THR A 113 -2.49 -0.76 20.34
CA THR A 113 -2.59 -1.96 19.47
C THR A 113 -1.70 -1.89 18.22
N GLU A 114 -1.11 -0.73 17.88
CA GLU A 114 -0.19 -0.50 16.74
C GLU A 114 1.01 -1.48 16.71
N THR A 115 1.37 -2.07 17.85
CA THR A 115 2.52 -2.98 17.99
C THR A 115 2.15 -4.46 18.08
N SER A 116 0.87 -4.83 18.14
CA SER A 116 0.50 -6.24 18.31
C SER A 116 0.78 -7.06 17.05
N GLN A 117 1.44 -8.21 17.20
CA GLN A 117 1.70 -9.15 16.11
C GLN A 117 0.39 -9.61 15.45
N ALA A 118 -0.68 -9.76 16.24
CA ALA A 118 -2.02 -10.12 15.77
C ALA A 118 -2.55 -9.15 14.71
N ARG A 119 -2.44 -7.83 14.93
CA ARG A 119 -2.90 -6.83 13.97
C ARG A 119 -2.10 -6.84 12.67
N ARG A 120 -0.78 -7.01 12.76
CA ARG A 120 0.08 -7.15 11.56
C ARG A 120 -0.31 -8.37 10.74
N TRP A 121 -0.57 -9.49 11.42
CA TRP A 121 -1.01 -10.74 10.77
C TRP A 121 -2.39 -10.60 10.12
N ALA A 122 -3.35 -9.98 10.82
CA ALA A 122 -4.67 -9.69 10.26
C ALA A 122 -4.59 -8.79 9.02
N ALA A 123 -3.76 -7.74 9.07
CA ALA A 123 -3.52 -6.87 7.92
C ALA A 123 -2.88 -7.62 6.74
N LEU A 124 -1.92 -8.52 7.00
CA LEU A 124 -1.31 -9.35 5.96
C LEU A 124 -2.34 -10.28 5.33
N LYS A 125 -3.17 -10.94 6.15
CA LYS A 125 -4.24 -11.82 5.69
C LYS A 125 -5.23 -11.08 4.78
N ALA A 126 -5.70 -9.90 5.18
CA ALA A 126 -6.62 -9.09 4.37
C ALA A 126 -6.01 -8.72 3.02
N VAL A 127 -4.74 -8.30 3.00
CA VAL A 127 -4.02 -7.97 1.77
C VAL A 127 -3.85 -9.20 0.87
N VAL A 128 -3.42 -10.34 1.42
CA VAL A 128 -3.25 -11.59 0.66
C VAL A 128 -4.58 -12.00 0.02
N GLN A 129 -5.68 -12.00 0.78
CA GLN A 129 -7.01 -12.32 0.23
C GLN A 129 -7.41 -11.38 -0.91
N ALA A 130 -7.14 -10.08 -0.78
CA ALA A 130 -7.41 -9.12 -1.83
C ALA A 130 -6.52 -9.34 -3.07
N MET A 131 -5.22 -9.65 -2.88
CA MET A 131 -4.31 -9.98 -3.98
C MET A 131 -4.73 -11.26 -4.70
N GLU A 132 -5.13 -12.31 -3.98
CA GLU A 132 -5.63 -13.56 -4.56
C GLU A 132 -6.90 -13.34 -5.39
N ALA A 133 -7.82 -12.50 -4.89
CA ALA A 133 -9.05 -12.16 -5.61
C ALA A 133 -8.79 -11.38 -6.90
N VAL A 134 -7.73 -10.57 -6.93
CA VAL A 134 -7.37 -9.74 -8.08
C VAL A 134 -6.52 -10.50 -9.10
N LEU A 135 -5.58 -11.34 -8.64
CA LEU A 135 -4.67 -12.10 -9.49
C LEU A 135 -5.23 -13.47 -9.90
N PHE A 136 -6.38 -13.88 -9.35
CA PHE A 136 -7.02 -15.18 -9.60
C PHE A 136 -6.10 -16.39 -9.36
N ARG A 137 -5.16 -16.27 -8.42
CA ARG A 137 -4.24 -17.34 -8.02
C ARG A 137 -3.92 -17.23 -6.54
N LYS A 138 -3.44 -18.32 -5.96
CA LYS A 138 -2.89 -18.32 -4.60
C LYS A 138 -1.68 -17.39 -4.48
N VAL A 139 -1.58 -16.70 -3.35
CA VAL A 139 -0.45 -15.82 -3.02
C VAL A 139 0.21 -16.30 -1.74
N GLU A 140 1.49 -16.63 -1.84
CA GLU A 140 2.30 -17.02 -0.68
C GLU A 140 2.42 -15.86 0.30
N SER A 141 2.10 -16.12 1.57
CA SER A 141 2.10 -15.09 2.61
C SER A 141 3.48 -14.49 2.83
N ASN A 142 4.56 -15.27 2.68
CA ASN A 142 5.93 -14.77 2.82
C ASN A 142 6.32 -13.80 1.69
N HIS A 143 5.84 -14.04 0.46
CA HIS A 143 6.06 -13.11 -0.65
C HIS A 143 5.33 -11.78 -0.40
N ALA A 144 4.06 -11.84 0.01
CA ALA A 144 3.29 -10.63 0.34
C ALA A 144 3.87 -9.90 1.56
N ARG A 145 4.38 -10.62 2.56
CA ARG A 145 5.02 -10.03 3.74
C ARG A 145 6.33 -9.33 3.35
N THR A 146 7.19 -10.01 2.60
CA THR A 146 8.48 -9.45 2.11
C THR A 146 8.26 -8.27 1.19
N LEU A 147 7.21 -8.29 0.37
CA LEU A 147 6.82 -7.18 -0.48
C LEU A 147 6.45 -5.92 0.33
N ARG A 148 5.78 -6.10 1.48
CA ARG A 148 5.35 -4.98 2.34
C ARG A 148 6.44 -4.52 3.31
N ASP A 149 7.32 -5.43 3.68
CA ASP A 149 8.44 -5.22 4.61
C ASP A 149 9.64 -6.07 4.14
N PRO A 150 10.53 -5.51 3.29
CA PRO A 150 11.68 -6.23 2.76
C PRO A 150 12.63 -6.78 3.83
N ALA A 151 12.65 -6.19 5.04
CA ALA A 151 13.45 -6.70 6.15
C ALA A 151 12.92 -8.05 6.70
N SER A 152 11.68 -8.42 6.37
CA SER A 152 11.05 -9.64 6.85
C SER A 152 11.36 -10.91 6.05
N GLY A 153 12.00 -10.80 4.87
CA GLY A 153 12.36 -11.98 4.06
C GLY A 153 13.32 -12.91 4.79
N GLU A 154 13.22 -14.21 4.60
CA GLU A 154 14.03 -15.21 5.31
C GLU A 154 15.03 -15.91 4.38
N CYS A 155 14.70 -15.98 3.08
CA CYS A 155 15.57 -16.54 2.05
C CYS A 155 15.49 -15.74 0.75
N VAL A 156 16.45 -15.93 -0.17
CA VAL A 156 16.44 -15.29 -1.51
C VAL A 156 15.14 -15.56 -2.27
N GLY A 157 14.56 -16.75 -2.07
CA GLY A 157 13.27 -17.13 -2.67
C GLY A 157 12.12 -16.17 -2.30
N ASP A 158 12.10 -15.65 -1.07
CA ASP A 158 11.08 -14.69 -0.63
C ASP A 158 11.17 -13.37 -1.39
N TYR A 159 12.39 -12.87 -1.62
CA TYR A 159 12.63 -11.63 -2.37
C TYR A 159 12.28 -11.78 -3.85
N ALA A 160 12.70 -12.90 -4.46
CA ALA A 160 12.37 -13.20 -5.85
C ALA A 160 10.85 -13.39 -6.02
N GLY A 161 10.18 -14.03 -5.05
CA GLY A 161 8.73 -14.19 -5.03
C GLY A 161 7.98 -12.88 -4.82
N ALA A 162 8.45 -12.02 -3.91
CA ALA A 162 7.90 -10.68 -3.68
C ALA A 162 8.02 -9.78 -4.91
N MET A 163 9.16 -9.82 -5.59
CA MET A 163 9.38 -9.10 -6.85
C MET A 163 8.38 -9.55 -7.93
N ARG A 164 8.26 -10.86 -8.19
CA ARG A 164 7.30 -11.38 -9.17
C ARG A 164 5.86 -11.03 -8.81
N LEU A 165 5.50 -11.12 -7.53
CA LEU A 165 4.19 -10.70 -7.04
C LEU A 165 3.92 -9.22 -7.33
N LEU A 166 4.92 -8.36 -7.14
CA LEU A 166 4.80 -6.93 -7.44
C LEU A 166 4.63 -6.66 -8.94
N GLU A 167 5.33 -7.39 -9.80
CA GLU A 167 5.21 -7.31 -11.26
C GLU A 167 3.82 -7.77 -11.76
N ASP A 168 3.27 -8.83 -11.15
CA ASP A 168 1.91 -9.29 -11.44
C ASP A 168 0.87 -8.23 -11.06
N LEU A 169 0.99 -7.64 -9.86
CA LEU A 169 0.11 -6.58 -9.38
C LEU A 169 0.21 -5.32 -10.24
N GLU A 170 1.42 -4.94 -10.67
CA GLU A 170 1.67 -3.81 -11.56
C GLU A 170 0.98 -4.02 -12.90
N THR A 171 1.11 -5.22 -13.46
CA THR A 171 0.50 -5.60 -14.75
C THR A 171 -1.02 -5.47 -14.67
N GLU A 172 -1.62 -6.03 -13.63
CA GLU A 172 -3.07 -5.96 -13.39
C GLU A 172 -3.55 -4.52 -13.17
N ALA A 173 -2.83 -3.72 -12.37
CA ALA A 173 -3.14 -2.30 -12.18
C ALA A 173 -3.12 -1.54 -13.51
N CYS A 174 -2.09 -1.76 -14.34
CA CYS A 174 -1.96 -1.11 -15.65
C CYS A 174 -3.06 -1.53 -16.64
N GLN A 175 -3.54 -2.77 -16.57
CA GLN A 175 -4.63 -3.28 -17.41
C GLN A 175 -5.97 -2.62 -17.04
N ARG A 176 -6.28 -2.53 -15.73
CA ARG A 176 -7.51 -1.87 -15.24
C ARG A 176 -7.65 -0.41 -15.67
N GLU A 177 -6.56 0.35 -15.71
CA GLU A 177 -6.60 1.74 -16.19
C GLU A 177 -6.88 1.86 -17.70
N GLY A 178 -6.78 0.77 -18.47
CA GLY A 178 -6.93 0.79 -19.93
C GLY A 178 -8.36 1.05 -20.44
N GLU A 179 -9.34 1.05 -19.54
CA GLU A 179 -10.76 1.26 -19.86
C GLU A 179 -11.22 2.73 -19.68
N ALA A 180 -10.35 3.60 -19.16
CA ALA A 180 -10.60 5.02 -18.92
C ALA A 180 -10.01 5.94 -20.03
N TYR A 181 -10.28 7.25 -19.97
CA TYR A 181 -9.81 8.25 -20.93
C TYR A 181 -8.29 8.14 -21.16
N VAL A 182 -7.85 8.04 -22.43
CA VAL A 182 -6.51 7.57 -22.84
C VAL A 182 -5.36 8.32 -22.16
N TYR A 183 -5.47 9.63 -21.94
CA TYR A 183 -4.40 10.44 -21.33
C TYR A 183 -4.25 10.21 -19.81
N GLU A 184 -5.36 10.20 -19.07
CA GLU A 184 -5.36 9.95 -17.62
C GLU A 184 -4.86 8.52 -17.32
N SER A 185 -5.23 7.58 -18.18
CA SER A 185 -4.75 6.19 -18.13
C SER A 185 -3.22 6.07 -18.26
N LEU A 186 -2.60 6.81 -19.19
CA LEU A 186 -1.14 6.79 -19.37
C LEU A 186 -0.40 7.36 -18.16
N HIS A 187 -0.86 8.50 -17.63
CA HIS A 187 -0.25 9.10 -16.44
C HIS A 187 -0.35 8.18 -15.22
N ALA A 188 -1.52 7.58 -14.98
CA ALA A 188 -1.74 6.63 -13.89
C ALA A 188 -0.80 5.42 -13.99
N ARG A 189 -0.63 4.87 -15.20
CA ARG A 189 0.30 3.76 -15.46
C ARG A 189 1.75 4.12 -15.15
N ASP A 190 2.20 5.30 -15.56
CA ASP A 190 3.58 5.74 -15.32
C ASP A 190 3.85 5.92 -13.82
N LEU A 191 2.88 6.46 -13.07
CA LEU A 191 2.99 6.58 -11.62
C LEU A 191 3.13 5.22 -10.94
N VAL A 192 2.29 4.25 -11.31
CA VAL A 192 2.35 2.87 -10.77
C VAL A 192 3.67 2.19 -11.14
N ARG A 193 4.10 2.29 -12.40
CA ARG A 193 5.37 1.70 -12.89
C ARG A 193 6.60 2.27 -12.18
N ASN A 194 6.61 3.57 -11.94
CA ASN A 194 7.70 4.23 -11.22
C ASN A 194 7.77 3.77 -9.77
N ASP A 195 6.64 3.71 -9.06
CA ASP A 195 6.60 3.21 -7.68
C ASP A 195 6.96 1.71 -7.59
N ALA A 196 6.45 0.89 -8.51
CA ALA A 196 6.83 -0.53 -8.62
C ALA A 196 8.34 -0.69 -8.81
N THR A 197 8.94 0.08 -9.72
CA THR A 197 10.39 0.04 -9.98
C THR A 197 11.21 0.44 -8.75
N ASN A 198 10.75 1.43 -7.98
CA ASN A 198 11.42 1.82 -6.74
C ASN A 198 11.36 0.73 -5.68
N ARG A 199 10.19 0.10 -5.49
CA ARG A 199 10.00 -1.00 -4.53
C ARG A 199 10.78 -2.26 -4.90
N ILE A 200 10.83 -2.62 -6.18
CA ILE A 200 11.70 -3.70 -6.66
C ILE A 200 13.16 -3.38 -6.34
N GLY A 201 13.57 -2.11 -6.42
CA GLY A 201 14.90 -1.67 -6.02
C GLY A 201 15.18 -1.85 -4.53
N GLU A 202 14.23 -1.48 -3.67
CA GLU A 202 14.33 -1.70 -2.23
C GLU A 202 14.45 -3.20 -1.89
N ILE A 203 13.61 -4.04 -2.51
CA ILE A 203 13.67 -5.51 -2.38
C ILE A 203 15.04 -6.02 -2.81
N ALA A 204 15.54 -5.59 -3.98
CA ALA A 204 16.81 -6.02 -4.53
C ALA A 204 18.02 -5.61 -3.67
N VAL A 205 18.07 -4.35 -3.23
CA VAL A 205 19.13 -3.85 -2.33
C VAL A 205 19.12 -4.62 -1.02
N THR A 206 17.94 -4.82 -0.42
CA THR A 206 17.82 -5.55 0.85
C THR A 206 18.25 -7.00 0.70
N ALA A 207 17.88 -7.66 -0.40
CA ALA A 207 18.30 -9.03 -0.70
C ALA A 207 19.83 -9.13 -0.86
N LEU A 208 20.44 -8.23 -1.64
CA LEU A 208 21.90 -8.19 -1.83
C LEU A 208 22.65 -7.94 -0.51
N GLN A 209 22.16 -7.03 0.33
CA GLN A 209 22.78 -6.73 1.63
C GLN A 209 22.80 -7.95 2.55
N ARG A 210 21.79 -8.83 2.45
CA ARG A 210 21.63 -9.99 3.34
C ARG A 210 22.25 -11.27 2.80
N PHE A 211 22.21 -11.48 1.49
CA PHE A 211 22.59 -12.75 0.85
C PHE A 211 23.72 -12.60 -0.18
N GLY A 212 24.24 -11.38 -0.37
CA GLY A 212 25.36 -11.14 -1.29
C GLY A 212 25.03 -11.57 -2.72
N SER A 213 25.97 -12.29 -3.36
CA SER A 213 25.84 -12.75 -4.74
C SER A 213 24.66 -13.68 -4.99
N ASP A 214 24.15 -14.35 -3.97
CA ASP A 214 23.02 -15.29 -4.13
C ASP A 214 21.73 -14.56 -4.55
N ALA A 215 21.63 -13.25 -4.26
CA ALA A 215 20.50 -12.40 -4.64
C ALA A 215 20.71 -11.62 -5.96
N ILE A 216 21.75 -11.93 -6.74
CA ILE A 216 22.12 -11.18 -7.95
C ILE A 216 20.99 -11.13 -8.98
N GLU A 217 20.17 -12.18 -9.08
CA GLU A 217 19.06 -12.24 -10.05
C GLU A 217 17.98 -11.19 -9.76
N VAL A 218 17.66 -10.97 -8.48
CA VAL A 218 16.68 -9.96 -8.04
C VAL A 218 17.19 -8.56 -8.40
N TRP A 219 18.50 -8.32 -8.21
CA TRP A 219 19.16 -7.08 -8.62
C TRP A 219 19.18 -6.87 -10.14
N GLN A 220 19.51 -7.90 -10.90
CA GLN A 220 19.52 -7.81 -12.37
C GLN A 220 18.14 -7.53 -12.93
N ALA A 221 17.08 -8.13 -12.36
CA ALA A 221 15.70 -7.84 -12.72
C ALA A 221 15.34 -6.38 -12.46
N TRP A 222 15.71 -5.83 -11.30
CA TRP A 222 15.55 -4.40 -11.03
C TRP A 222 16.33 -3.52 -12.01
N ALA A 223 17.61 -3.83 -12.25
CA ALA A 223 18.47 -3.05 -13.13
C ALA A 223 17.91 -2.99 -14.56
N LYS A 224 17.31 -4.08 -15.08
CA LYS A 224 16.63 -4.06 -16.40
C LYS A 224 15.53 -3.01 -16.51
N ARG A 225 14.89 -2.66 -15.38
CA ARG A 225 13.80 -1.68 -15.29
C ARG A 225 14.29 -0.26 -15.01
N ASN A 226 15.51 -0.09 -14.50
CA ASN A 226 16.07 1.20 -14.13
C ASN A 226 17.34 1.54 -14.94
N PRO A 227 17.25 2.39 -15.98
CA PRO A 227 18.39 2.77 -16.80
C PRO A 227 19.59 3.33 -16.02
N GLN A 228 19.36 4.07 -14.93
CA GLN A 228 20.44 4.61 -14.09
C GLN A 228 21.19 3.50 -13.34
N ALA A 229 20.47 2.48 -12.90
CA ALA A 229 21.07 1.30 -12.26
C ALA A 229 21.90 0.47 -13.26
N GLN A 230 21.47 0.37 -14.52
CA GLN A 230 22.28 -0.27 -15.57
C GLN A 230 23.62 0.43 -15.77
N VAL A 231 23.61 1.77 -15.76
CA VAL A 231 24.83 2.57 -15.86
C VAL A 231 25.75 2.34 -14.65
N ALA A 232 25.19 2.22 -13.44
CA ALA A 232 25.97 1.89 -12.24
C ALA A 232 26.60 0.49 -12.32
N MET A 233 25.85 -0.50 -12.82
CA MET A 233 26.34 -1.87 -13.03
C MET A 233 27.48 -1.93 -14.07
N LEU A 234 27.35 -1.20 -15.19
CA LEU A 234 28.39 -1.11 -16.20
C LEU A 234 29.66 -0.43 -15.68
N ARG A 235 29.54 0.56 -14.78
CA ARG A 235 30.70 1.23 -14.17
C ARG A 235 31.46 0.32 -13.19
N GLY A 236 30.74 -0.50 -12.42
CA GLY A 236 31.36 -1.46 -11.48
C GLY A 236 32.03 -2.67 -12.15
N LEU A 237 31.67 -2.99 -13.41
CA LEU A 237 32.34 -4.02 -14.22
C LEU A 237 33.59 -3.49 -14.94
N LEU A 238 33.77 -2.18 -15.02
CA LEU A 238 34.90 -1.50 -15.66
C LEU A 238 35.93 -0.97 -14.65
N SER A 239 35.75 -1.24 -13.35
CA SER A 239 36.66 -0.93 -12.25
C SER A 239 37.29 -2.19 -11.67
#